data_AF-A0AAJ2FF02-F1
#
_entry.id   AF-A0AAJ2FF02-F1
#
_cell.length_a   1.000
_cell.length_b   1.000
_cell.length_c   1.000
_cell.angle_alpha   90.00
_cell.angle_beta   90.00
_cell.angle_gamma   90.00
#
_symmetry.space_group_name_H-M   'P 1'
#
loop_
_entity.id
_entity.type
_entity.pdbx_description
1 polymer ?
#
loop_
_entity_poly.entity_id
_entity_poly.type
_entity_poly.pdbx_seq_one_letter_code
_entity_poly.pdbx_strand_id
1 'polypeptide(L)'
;MRFRLGLPLFPLLLLASGAADARLPPLAGQPPVASPPYRESWRYTCDAEQQLAGGTVTLTRLFTDDGKLDGGDFLRWTAAGYDPQRVRRPLELELSYIWNIARQPAVADREIEIKLRVGTDADLPEVALLEIQRPFPVRPHGIIGSTALSTMVFPYGPHDQKNGHGELPLGDLLAYGAGYDTLGWTLVRPSDRLGGRQELASGTLDIAPLRAAVTALPALRAMLAAKTSDPKARCTRVLWPDTIRY
;
A
#
# COMPACT_ATOMS: atom_id res chain seq x y z
N MET A 1 -57.37 -26.32 -52.11
CA MET A 1 -56.23 -27.21 -52.38
C MET A 1 -55.25 -27.11 -51.22
N ARG A 2 -55.00 -28.24 -50.56
CA ARG A 2 -53.98 -28.39 -49.51
C ARG A 2 -52.61 -28.52 -50.19
N PHE A 3 -51.62 -27.75 -49.76
CA PHE A 3 -50.22 -28.12 -49.93
C PHE A 3 -49.50 -27.94 -48.59
N ARG A 4 -49.10 -29.08 -48.02
CA ARG A 4 -48.14 -29.19 -46.94
C ARG A 4 -46.74 -29.02 -47.54
N LEU A 5 -45.91 -28.21 -46.92
CA LEU A 5 -44.46 -28.23 -47.07
C LEU A 5 -43.87 -28.37 -45.67
N GLY A 6 -43.29 -29.53 -45.41
CA GLY A 6 -42.42 -29.75 -44.25
C GLY A 6 -40.98 -29.53 -44.67
N LEU A 7 -40.18 -28.92 -43.80
CA LEU A 7 -38.73 -29.09 -43.74
C LEU A 7 -38.27 -28.97 -42.27
N PRO A 8 -37.14 -29.60 -41.90
CA PRO A 8 -36.88 -30.13 -40.56
C PRO A 8 -35.86 -29.32 -39.74
N LEU A 9 -35.81 -29.65 -38.44
CA LEU A 9 -34.70 -29.55 -37.46
C LEU A 9 -33.82 -28.28 -37.40
N PHE A 10 -33.74 -27.68 -36.20
CA PHE A 10 -32.46 -27.49 -35.48
C PHE A 10 -32.73 -27.26 -33.98
N PRO A 11 -32.06 -27.99 -33.06
CA PRO A 11 -32.14 -27.70 -31.63
C PRO A 11 -31.31 -26.46 -31.29
N LEU A 12 -31.92 -25.50 -30.59
CA LEU A 12 -31.23 -24.37 -29.97
C LEU A 12 -30.30 -24.89 -28.87
N LEU A 13 -29.01 -24.99 -29.22
CA LEU A 13 -27.92 -25.16 -28.26
C LEU A 13 -27.81 -23.91 -27.39
N LEU A 14 -27.97 -24.12 -26.08
CA LEU A 14 -27.59 -23.20 -25.01
C LEU A 14 -26.12 -22.79 -25.19
N LEU A 15 -25.89 -21.56 -25.63
CA LEU A 15 -24.59 -20.91 -25.50
C LEU A 15 -24.46 -20.44 -24.05
N ALA A 16 -23.77 -21.26 -23.24
CA ALA A 16 -23.19 -20.81 -22.00
C ALA A 16 -22.21 -19.67 -22.31
N SER A 17 -22.53 -18.46 -21.88
CA SER A 17 -21.61 -17.32 -21.88
C SER A 17 -20.55 -17.54 -20.81
N GLY A 18 -19.59 -18.40 -21.10
CA GLY A 18 -18.30 -18.40 -20.44
C GLY A 18 -17.59 -17.10 -20.82
N ALA A 19 -17.59 -16.13 -19.91
CA ALA A 19 -16.75 -14.95 -20.03
C ALA A 19 -15.30 -15.43 -19.98
N ALA A 20 -14.70 -15.49 -21.16
CA ALA A 20 -13.28 -15.71 -21.33
C ALA A 20 -12.54 -14.60 -20.59
N ASP A 21 -11.67 -15.00 -19.67
CA ASP A 21 -10.53 -14.22 -19.21
C ASP A 21 -9.93 -13.50 -20.42
N ALA A 22 -10.03 -12.18 -20.46
CA ALA A 22 -9.25 -11.36 -21.39
C ALA A 22 -7.79 -11.31 -20.91
N ARG A 23 -7.16 -12.48 -20.77
CA ARG A 23 -5.71 -12.60 -20.81
C ARG A 23 -5.35 -12.58 -22.28
N LEU A 24 -4.61 -11.55 -22.68
CA LEU A 24 -3.87 -11.60 -23.94
C LEU A 24 -3.13 -12.95 -23.97
N PRO A 25 -3.37 -13.82 -24.96
CA PRO A 25 -2.63 -15.06 -25.04
C PRO A 25 -1.14 -14.70 -25.11
N PRO A 26 -0.26 -15.39 -24.35
CA PRO A 26 1.17 -15.20 -24.49
C PRO A 26 1.52 -15.40 -25.97
N LEU A 27 2.31 -14.48 -26.53
CA LEU A 27 2.86 -14.63 -27.88
C LEU A 27 3.44 -16.03 -28.00
N ALA A 28 2.89 -16.81 -28.94
CA ALA A 28 3.26 -18.21 -29.14
C ALA A 28 4.78 -18.32 -29.25
N GLY A 29 5.41 -19.00 -28.29
CA GLY A 29 6.85 -19.23 -28.25
C GLY A 29 7.63 -18.57 -27.10
N GLN A 30 7.00 -17.76 -26.23
CA GLN A 30 7.66 -17.36 -24.99
C GLN A 30 7.59 -18.48 -23.94
N PRO A 31 8.73 -18.95 -23.39
CA PRO A 31 8.70 -19.87 -22.26
C PRO A 31 7.94 -19.21 -21.11
N PRO A 32 7.22 -19.99 -20.28
CA PRO A 32 6.61 -19.45 -19.08
C PRO A 32 7.67 -18.68 -18.31
N VAL A 33 7.38 -17.44 -17.91
CA VAL A 33 8.26 -16.67 -17.03
C VAL A 33 8.36 -17.47 -15.73
N ALA A 34 9.43 -18.26 -15.61
CA ALA A 34 9.70 -19.01 -14.41
C ALA A 34 9.83 -17.99 -13.29
N SER A 35 9.02 -18.12 -12.25
CA SER A 35 9.26 -17.35 -11.03
C SER A 35 10.71 -17.64 -10.61
N PRO A 36 11.55 -16.62 -10.39
CA PRO A 36 12.90 -16.85 -9.93
C PRO A 36 12.87 -17.74 -8.68
N PRO A 37 13.80 -18.69 -8.53
CA PRO A 37 13.82 -19.57 -7.38
C PRO A 37 13.87 -18.73 -6.10
N TYR A 38 13.06 -19.09 -5.10
CA TYR A 38 13.17 -18.51 -3.77
C TYR A 38 14.59 -18.76 -3.27
N ARG A 39 15.36 -17.68 -3.14
CA ARG A 39 16.72 -17.69 -2.62
C ARG A 39 16.76 -16.87 -1.36
N GLU A 40 17.51 -17.35 -0.39
CA GLU A 40 17.79 -16.63 0.84
C GLU A 40 19.30 -16.40 0.92
N SER A 41 19.69 -15.22 1.40
CA SER A 41 21.08 -14.86 1.62
C SER A 41 21.27 -14.36 3.06
N TRP A 42 22.43 -14.65 3.63
CA TRP A 42 22.81 -14.08 4.92
C TRP A 42 23.08 -12.58 4.76
N ARG A 43 22.49 -11.78 5.65
CA ARG A 43 22.64 -10.33 5.71
C ARG A 43 22.83 -9.88 7.15
N TYR A 44 23.34 -8.69 7.36
CA TYR A 44 23.28 -8.01 8.65
C TYR A 44 22.20 -6.93 8.62
N THR A 45 21.31 -6.97 9.60
CA THR A 45 20.27 -5.96 9.82
C THR A 45 20.64 -5.06 10.98
N CYS A 46 20.79 -3.77 10.71
CA CYS A 46 21.01 -2.75 11.70
C CYS A 46 19.70 -1.99 11.93
N ASP A 47 19.13 -2.08 13.12
CA ASP A 47 17.87 -1.42 13.46
C ASP A 47 18.10 -0.24 14.41
N ALA A 48 17.41 0.86 14.17
CA ALA A 48 17.19 1.94 15.13
C ALA A 48 15.70 2.05 15.38
N GLU A 49 15.31 2.08 16.64
CA GLU A 49 13.91 2.10 17.04
C GLU A 49 13.65 3.24 18.02
N GLN A 50 12.48 3.85 17.91
CA GLN A 50 11.98 4.81 18.87
C GLN A 50 10.50 4.54 19.16
N GLN A 51 10.19 4.41 20.45
CA GLN A 51 8.81 4.34 20.94
C GLN A 51 8.21 5.74 20.98
N LEU A 52 7.07 5.93 20.30
CA LEU A 52 6.27 7.13 20.31
C LEU A 52 4.90 6.83 20.94
N ALA A 53 4.16 7.88 21.31
CA ALA A 53 2.82 7.72 21.90
C ALA A 53 1.84 6.99 20.95
N GLY A 54 1.93 7.26 19.64
CA GLY A 54 1.04 6.67 18.63
C GLY A 54 1.54 5.35 18.03
N GLY A 55 2.71 4.85 18.44
CA GLY A 55 3.29 3.63 17.87
C GLY A 55 4.81 3.61 17.93
N THR A 56 5.39 2.60 17.30
CA THR A 56 6.84 2.40 17.23
C THR A 56 7.31 2.72 15.82
N VAL A 57 8.36 3.51 15.70
CA VAL A 57 9.03 3.78 14.43
C VAL A 57 10.39 3.09 14.43
N THR A 58 10.63 2.30 13.38
CA THR A 58 11.86 1.53 13.19
C THR A 58 12.48 1.92 11.86
N LEU A 59 13.78 2.20 11.87
CA LEU A 59 14.58 2.39 10.67
C LEU A 59 15.61 1.26 10.61
N THR A 60 15.60 0.51 9.52
CA THR A 60 16.46 -0.65 9.31
C THR A 60 17.44 -0.36 8.17
N ARG A 61 18.69 -0.79 8.28
CA ARG A 61 19.67 -0.76 7.19
C ARG A 61 20.27 -2.15 7.01
N LEU A 62 20.33 -2.59 5.76
CA LEU A 62 20.82 -3.92 5.40
C LEU A 62 22.25 -3.88 4.86
N PHE A 63 23.03 -4.88 5.27
CA PHE A 63 24.37 -5.15 4.78
C PHE A 63 24.48 -6.59 4.30
N THR A 64 25.30 -6.83 3.29
CA THR A 64 25.67 -8.15 2.81
C THR A 64 26.44 -8.93 3.89
N ASP A 65 26.58 -10.25 3.75
CA ASP A 65 27.37 -11.06 4.69
C ASP A 65 28.87 -10.66 4.75
N ASP A 66 29.40 -10.03 3.70
CA ASP A 66 30.76 -9.46 3.71
C ASP A 66 30.84 -8.09 4.39
N GLY A 67 29.71 -7.50 4.79
CA GLY A 67 29.61 -6.24 5.55
C GLY A 67 29.50 -4.99 4.68
N LYS A 68 29.20 -5.14 3.38
CA LYS A 68 28.94 -4.00 2.47
C LYS A 68 27.48 -3.58 2.55
N LEU A 69 27.23 -2.31 2.29
CA LEU A 69 25.86 -1.78 2.23
C LEU A 69 25.09 -2.48 1.09
N ASP A 70 23.94 -3.06 1.43
CA ASP A 70 23.15 -3.92 0.53
C ASP A 70 21.80 -3.29 0.14
N GLY A 71 21.25 -2.44 1.00
CA GLY A 71 20.04 -1.66 0.75
C GLY A 71 20.11 -0.31 1.47
N GLY A 72 19.26 0.64 1.07
CA GLY A 72 19.12 1.86 1.86
C GLY A 72 18.28 1.61 3.13
N ASP A 73 17.71 2.67 3.66
CA ASP A 73 17.04 2.65 4.95
C ASP A 73 15.58 2.28 4.76
N PHE A 74 15.14 1.25 5.46
CA PHE A 74 13.78 0.77 5.46
C PHE A 74 13.08 1.35 6.68
N LEU A 75 12.16 2.29 6.45
CA LEU A 75 11.33 2.82 7.51
C LEU A 75 10.11 1.93 7.69
N ARG A 76 9.79 1.59 8.94
CA ARG A 76 8.51 0.99 9.31
C ARG A 76 7.92 1.75 10.48
N TRP A 77 6.65 2.16 10.37
CA TRP A 77 5.88 2.59 11.53
C TRP A 77 4.80 1.55 11.85
N THR A 78 4.77 1.14 13.11
CA THR A 78 3.81 0.19 13.65
C THR A 78 2.92 0.93 14.65
N ALA A 79 1.64 1.06 14.35
CA ALA A 79 0.69 1.75 15.22
C ALA A 79 0.62 1.12 16.63
N ALA A 80 0.34 1.93 17.65
CA ALA A 80 0.13 1.43 19.00
C ALA A 80 -1.03 0.42 19.04
N GLY A 81 -0.78 -0.76 19.61
CA GLY A 81 -1.74 -1.86 19.66
C GLY A 81 -2.02 -2.49 18.28
N TYR A 82 -1.08 -2.40 17.34
CA TYR A 82 -1.08 -3.20 16.12
C TYR A 82 -0.97 -4.69 16.47
N ASP A 83 -1.81 -5.50 15.86
CA ASP A 83 -1.78 -6.96 15.96
C ASP A 83 -1.70 -7.53 14.52
N PRO A 84 -0.59 -8.17 14.12
CA PRO A 84 -0.45 -8.72 12.78
C PRO A 84 -1.43 -9.86 12.48
N GLN A 85 -2.03 -10.47 13.51
CA GLN A 85 -3.06 -11.50 13.36
C GLN A 85 -4.47 -10.90 13.25
N ARG A 86 -4.63 -9.61 13.56
CA ARG A 86 -5.91 -8.89 13.52
C ARG A 86 -5.76 -7.58 12.77
N VAL A 87 -5.85 -7.68 11.45
CA VAL A 87 -5.89 -6.52 10.55
C VAL A 87 -6.94 -5.53 11.03
N ARG A 88 -6.53 -4.27 11.25
CA ARG A 88 -7.49 -3.23 11.64
C ARG A 88 -8.38 -2.90 10.45
N ARG A 89 -9.68 -3.13 10.62
CA ARG A 89 -10.70 -2.74 9.64
C ARG A 89 -11.31 -1.39 10.06
N PRO A 90 -11.66 -0.50 9.10
CA PRO A 90 -11.67 -0.74 7.67
C PRO A 90 -10.42 -0.25 6.92
N LEU A 91 -9.55 0.50 7.60
CA LEU A 91 -8.31 1.05 7.05
C LEU A 91 -7.17 0.81 8.04
N GLU A 92 -6.11 0.21 7.55
CA GLU A 92 -4.83 0.08 8.22
C GLU A 92 -3.79 0.86 7.40
N LEU A 93 -3.01 1.69 8.09
CA LEU A 93 -1.88 2.36 7.48
C LEU A 93 -0.61 1.60 7.77
N GLU A 94 0.08 1.21 6.72
CA GLU A 94 1.45 0.72 6.80
C GLU A 94 2.38 1.78 6.21
N LEU A 95 3.12 2.47 7.08
CA LEU A 95 4.22 3.29 6.60
C LEU A 95 5.41 2.36 6.37
N SER A 96 5.69 2.06 5.10
CA SER A 96 6.88 1.31 4.70
C SER A 96 7.56 2.02 3.54
N TYR A 97 8.78 2.49 3.74
CA TYR A 97 9.54 3.13 2.66
C TYR A 97 10.94 2.56 2.55
N ILE A 98 11.42 2.43 1.32
CA ILE A 98 12.77 1.97 0.99
C ILE A 98 13.55 3.15 0.47
N TRP A 99 14.49 3.66 1.26
CA TRP A 99 15.46 4.63 0.74
C TRP A 99 16.31 3.95 -0.33
N ASN A 100 16.43 4.57 -1.50
CA ASN A 100 17.48 4.19 -2.44
C ASN A 100 18.83 4.66 -1.86
N ILE A 101 19.81 3.75 -1.83
CA ILE A 101 21.19 4.04 -1.40
C ILE A 101 21.74 5.30 -2.08
N ALA A 102 21.46 5.48 -3.38
CA ALA A 102 21.95 6.61 -4.16
C ALA A 102 21.34 7.98 -3.77
N ARG A 103 20.29 8.00 -2.95
CA ARG A 103 19.56 9.22 -2.54
C ARG A 103 19.67 9.53 -1.05
N GLN A 104 20.49 8.78 -0.30
CA GLN A 104 20.74 9.07 1.11
C GLN A 104 21.75 10.22 1.27
N PRO A 105 21.59 11.11 2.27
CA PRO A 105 20.54 11.16 3.30
C PRO A 105 19.32 12.04 2.94
N ALA A 106 19.28 12.62 1.74
CA ALA A 106 18.34 13.66 1.35
C ALA A 106 17.17 13.09 0.51
N VAL A 107 16.17 12.51 1.17
CA VAL A 107 14.86 12.23 0.55
C VAL A 107 13.86 13.09 1.29
N ALA A 108 13.13 13.88 0.51
CA ALA A 108 12.08 14.75 1.01
C ALA A 108 10.89 13.92 1.51
N ASP A 109 10.09 14.44 2.44
CA ASP A 109 8.93 13.72 2.98
C ASP A 109 7.95 13.24 1.90
N ARG A 110 7.83 13.98 0.79
CA ARG A 110 7.01 13.63 -0.39
C ARG A 110 7.51 12.41 -1.17
N GLU A 111 8.76 12.04 -0.98
CA GLU A 111 9.33 10.83 -1.58
C GLU A 111 9.10 9.60 -0.68
N ILE A 112 8.59 9.77 0.55
CA ILE A 112 8.21 8.67 1.45
C ILE A 112 6.80 8.23 1.08
N GLU A 113 6.63 7.00 0.58
CA GLU A 113 5.33 6.42 0.26
C GLU A 113 4.67 5.80 1.50
N ILE A 114 3.39 6.04 1.68
CA ILE A 114 2.53 5.32 2.63
C ILE A 114 1.81 4.21 1.86
N LYS A 115 1.94 2.97 2.34
CA LYS A 115 1.11 1.86 1.88
C LYS A 115 -0.18 1.83 2.67
N LEU A 116 -1.28 1.89 1.95
CA LEU A 116 -2.62 1.83 2.50
C LEU A 116 -3.10 0.40 2.38
N ARG A 117 -3.56 -0.19 3.49
CA ARG A 117 -4.22 -1.49 3.52
C ARG A 117 -5.66 -1.29 3.91
N VAL A 118 -6.56 -1.72 3.04
CA VAL A 118 -7.99 -1.55 3.23
C VAL A 118 -8.60 -2.93 3.40
N GLY A 119 -9.42 -3.11 4.44
CA GLY A 119 -10.14 -4.35 4.71
C GLY A 119 -11.60 -4.05 5.03
N THR A 120 -12.52 -4.42 4.16
CA THR A 120 -13.94 -4.05 4.28
C THR A 120 -14.83 -5.28 4.34
N ASP A 121 -16.05 -5.11 4.88
CA ASP A 121 -17.05 -6.18 4.88
C ASP A 121 -17.80 -6.28 3.53
N ALA A 122 -17.71 -5.24 2.69
CA ALA A 122 -18.22 -5.19 1.34
C ALA A 122 -17.13 -5.50 0.29
N ASP A 123 -17.55 -6.06 -0.85
CA ASP A 123 -16.65 -6.33 -1.97
C ASP A 123 -16.24 -5.02 -2.66
N LEU A 124 -14.92 -4.85 -2.80
CA LEU A 124 -14.29 -3.77 -3.53
C LEU A 124 -14.56 -3.93 -5.04
N PRO A 125 -14.89 -2.83 -5.74
CA PRO A 125 -14.84 -2.81 -7.20
C PRO A 125 -13.39 -3.00 -7.71
N GLU A 126 -13.23 -3.22 -9.02
CA GLU A 126 -11.91 -3.28 -9.69
C GLU A 126 -11.03 -2.07 -9.37
N VAL A 127 -11.66 -0.89 -9.27
CA VAL A 127 -11.03 0.35 -8.80
C VAL A 127 -11.92 1.01 -7.77
N ALA A 128 -11.46 1.10 -6.53
CA ALA A 128 -12.07 1.92 -5.49
C ALA A 128 -11.27 3.22 -5.31
N LEU A 129 -11.90 4.25 -4.73
CA LEU A 129 -11.21 5.50 -4.38
C LEU A 129 -11.24 5.69 -2.87
N LEU A 130 -10.07 5.94 -2.28
CA LEU A 130 -9.98 6.46 -0.93
C LEU A 130 -9.89 7.98 -1.01
N GLU A 131 -10.81 8.66 -0.36
CA GLU A 131 -10.82 10.11 -0.22
C GLU A 131 -10.50 10.51 1.21
N ILE A 132 -9.53 11.39 1.39
CA ILE A 132 -9.13 11.97 2.67
C ILE A 132 -9.60 13.43 2.67
N GLN A 133 -10.31 13.80 3.72
CA GLN A 133 -11.04 15.05 3.82
C GLN A 133 -10.63 15.80 5.09
N ARG A 134 -10.46 17.12 4.95
CA ARG A 134 -10.33 18.01 6.11
C ARG A 134 -11.70 18.23 6.76
N PRO A 135 -11.77 18.34 8.09
CA PRO A 135 -13.02 18.68 8.75
C PRO A 135 -13.47 20.09 8.34
N PHE A 136 -14.79 20.25 8.15
CA PHE A 136 -15.41 21.54 7.88
C PHE A 136 -15.85 22.21 9.20
N PRO A 137 -15.69 23.53 9.38
CA PRO A 137 -15.08 24.48 8.45
C PRO A 137 -13.55 24.35 8.38
N VAL A 138 -13.00 24.49 7.16
CA VAL A 138 -11.55 24.46 6.93
C VAL A 138 -10.92 25.69 7.56
N ARG A 139 -9.97 25.49 8.48
CA ARG A 139 -9.19 26.54 9.17
C ARG A 139 -7.81 26.73 8.52
N PRO A 140 -7.18 27.92 8.62
CA PRO A 140 -7.71 29.16 9.21
C PRO A 140 -8.55 30.02 8.24
N HIS A 141 -8.53 29.75 6.92
CA HIS A 141 -9.27 30.52 5.92
C HIS A 141 -10.06 29.58 5.00
N GLY A 142 -11.37 29.44 5.27
CA GLY A 142 -12.25 28.42 4.70
C GLY A 142 -12.68 28.66 3.25
N ILE A 143 -11.74 28.54 2.30
CA ILE A 143 -12.06 28.39 0.87
C ILE A 143 -11.44 27.08 0.35
N ILE A 144 -12.24 26.29 -0.37
CA ILE A 144 -11.93 24.94 -0.83
C ILE A 144 -11.34 25.01 -2.25
N GLY A 145 -10.05 24.71 -2.42
CA GLY A 145 -9.43 24.49 -3.75
C GLY A 145 -9.49 23.01 -4.21
N SER A 146 -9.46 22.08 -3.26
CA SER A 146 -9.75 20.65 -3.44
C SER A 146 -10.54 20.16 -2.22
N THR A 147 -11.62 19.42 -2.46
CA THR A 147 -12.52 18.90 -1.40
C THR A 147 -11.94 17.66 -0.72
N ALA A 148 -11.01 16.95 -1.36
CA ALA A 148 -10.37 15.75 -0.84
C ALA A 148 -8.98 15.53 -1.47
N LEU A 149 -8.07 14.91 -0.71
CA LEU A 149 -6.90 14.21 -1.24
C LEU A 149 -7.33 12.78 -1.55
N SER A 150 -7.11 12.27 -2.76
CA SER A 150 -7.58 10.93 -3.13
C SER A 150 -6.48 10.05 -3.71
N THR A 151 -6.63 8.75 -3.53
CA THR A 151 -5.83 7.73 -4.19
C THR A 151 -6.69 6.53 -4.57
N MET A 152 -6.24 5.76 -5.56
CA MET A 152 -6.92 4.53 -5.98
C MET A 152 -6.57 3.38 -5.03
N VAL A 153 -7.55 2.53 -4.79
CA VAL A 153 -7.42 1.29 -4.03
C VAL A 153 -7.78 0.14 -4.96
N PHE A 154 -6.89 -0.83 -5.06
CA PHE A 154 -7.03 -2.03 -5.88
C PHE A 154 -7.22 -3.26 -5.00
N PRO A 155 -8.12 -4.20 -5.35
CA PRO A 155 -8.18 -5.50 -4.70
C PRO A 155 -6.84 -6.23 -4.76
N TYR A 156 -6.51 -7.06 -3.75
CA TYR A 156 -5.29 -7.89 -3.79
C TYR A 156 -5.33 -8.95 -4.89
N GLY A 157 -6.52 -9.35 -5.31
CA GLY A 157 -6.71 -10.21 -6.47
C GLY A 157 -8.17 -10.54 -6.73
N PRO A 158 -8.46 -11.31 -7.80
CA PRO A 158 -9.84 -11.63 -8.21
C PRO A 158 -10.67 -12.35 -7.14
N HIS A 159 -10.00 -13.06 -6.23
CA HIS A 159 -10.63 -13.85 -5.16
C HIS A 159 -10.54 -13.20 -3.78
N ASP A 160 -9.81 -12.08 -3.65
CA ASP A 160 -9.69 -11.32 -2.41
C ASP A 160 -10.21 -9.89 -2.62
N GLN A 161 -11.51 -9.79 -2.83
CA GLN A 161 -12.19 -8.53 -3.09
C GLN A 161 -12.53 -7.75 -1.82
N LYS A 162 -12.32 -8.33 -0.65
CA LYS A 162 -12.58 -7.66 0.64
C LYS A 162 -11.37 -6.92 1.17
N ASN A 163 -10.19 -7.18 0.60
CA ASN A 163 -8.96 -6.51 0.96
C ASN A 163 -8.35 -5.84 -0.26
N GLY A 164 -7.76 -4.67 -0.05
CA GLY A 164 -7.14 -3.90 -1.11
C GLY A 164 -5.93 -3.11 -0.63
N HIS A 165 -5.20 -2.58 -1.59
CA HIS A 165 -4.02 -1.76 -1.37
C HIS A 165 -4.08 -0.48 -2.17
N GLY A 166 -3.45 0.56 -1.65
CA GLY A 166 -3.25 1.83 -2.34
C GLY A 166 -1.97 2.49 -1.85
N GLU A 167 -1.54 3.53 -2.55
CA GLU A 167 -0.32 4.26 -2.22
C GLU A 167 -0.61 5.75 -2.17
N LEU A 168 0.01 6.43 -1.21
CA LEU A 168 -0.12 7.88 -1.05
C LEU A 168 1.22 8.47 -0.58
N PRO A 169 1.75 9.52 -1.22
CA PRO A 169 2.92 10.20 -0.71
C PRO A 169 2.67 10.79 0.69
N LEU A 170 3.54 10.46 1.65
CA LEU A 170 3.42 10.94 3.03
C LEU A 170 3.50 12.45 3.10
N GLY A 171 4.44 13.06 2.38
CA GLY A 171 4.55 14.52 2.31
C GLY A 171 3.25 15.20 1.85
N ASP A 172 2.56 14.62 0.87
CA ASP A 172 1.30 15.18 0.36
C ASP A 172 0.17 15.03 1.40
N LEU A 173 0.10 13.88 2.09
CA LEU A 173 -0.84 13.69 3.20
C LEU A 173 -0.59 14.68 4.34
N LEU A 174 0.66 14.84 4.77
CA LEU A 174 1.03 15.73 5.87
C LEU A 174 0.80 17.20 5.52
N ALA A 175 1.11 17.59 4.28
CA ALA A 175 0.85 18.93 3.78
C ALA A 175 -0.66 19.21 3.66
N TYR A 176 -1.43 18.26 3.11
CA TYR A 176 -2.88 18.37 3.03
C TYR A 176 -3.53 18.47 4.42
N GLY A 177 -3.04 17.67 5.37
CA GLY A 177 -3.50 17.64 6.75
C GLY A 177 -2.96 18.74 7.65
N ALA A 178 -2.15 19.68 7.16
CA ALA A 178 -1.52 20.70 7.97
C ALA A 178 -2.54 21.48 8.82
N GLY A 179 -2.28 21.59 10.12
CA GLY A 179 -3.17 22.25 11.09
C GLY A 179 -4.29 21.36 11.67
N TYR A 180 -4.34 20.07 11.31
CA TYR A 180 -5.32 19.12 11.84
C TYR A 180 -4.64 17.94 12.51
N ASP A 181 -5.15 17.48 13.65
CA ASP A 181 -4.65 16.25 14.30
C ASP A 181 -5.26 14.99 13.70
N THR A 182 -6.44 15.13 13.10
CA THR A 182 -7.18 14.05 12.45
C THR A 182 -7.77 14.50 11.11
N LEU A 183 -7.93 13.56 10.19
CA LEU A 183 -8.62 13.74 8.91
C LEU A 183 -9.74 12.73 8.78
N GLY A 184 -10.86 13.11 8.17
CA GLY A 184 -11.88 12.16 7.76
C GLY A 184 -11.39 11.39 6.55
N TRP A 185 -11.80 10.13 6.40
CA TRP A 185 -11.61 9.39 5.16
C TRP A 185 -12.88 8.63 4.78
N THR A 186 -13.05 8.45 3.48
CA THR A 186 -14.16 7.69 2.90
C THR A 186 -13.63 6.83 1.77
N LEU A 187 -13.92 5.53 1.83
CA LEU A 187 -13.74 4.62 0.72
C LEU A 187 -15.00 4.60 -0.12
N VAL A 188 -14.87 4.90 -1.40
CA VAL A 188 -16.01 5.01 -2.31
C VAL A 188 -15.84 4.12 -3.51
N ARG A 189 -16.96 3.56 -3.97
CA ARG A 189 -17.09 2.99 -5.30
C ARG A 189 -17.26 4.16 -6.28
N PRO A 190 -16.35 4.36 -7.24
CA PRO A 190 -16.55 5.34 -8.31
C PRO A 190 -17.84 5.00 -9.06
N SER A 191 -18.66 6.01 -9.33
CA SER A 191 -19.92 5.84 -10.02
C SER A 191 -19.73 5.17 -11.39
N ASP A 192 -20.64 4.27 -11.76
CA ASP A 192 -20.87 3.96 -13.18
C ASP A 192 -21.68 5.11 -13.83
N ARG A 193 -21.99 5.00 -15.13
CA ARG A 193 -22.42 6.10 -16.03
C ARG A 193 -23.66 6.93 -15.58
N LEU A 194 -24.26 6.68 -14.42
CA LEU A 194 -25.50 7.29 -13.93
C LEU A 194 -25.40 8.05 -12.58
N GLY A 195 -24.20 8.28 -12.04
CA GLY A 195 -23.96 9.36 -11.06
C GLY A 195 -24.13 9.05 -9.57
N GLY A 196 -24.25 7.79 -9.16
CA GLY A 196 -24.30 7.41 -7.75
C GLY A 196 -22.91 7.08 -7.18
N ARG A 197 -22.32 7.98 -6.39
CA ARG A 197 -21.16 7.63 -5.55
C ARG A 197 -21.65 6.83 -4.34
N GLN A 198 -21.17 5.60 -4.19
CA GLN A 198 -21.52 4.76 -3.04
C GLN A 198 -20.38 4.72 -2.04
N GLU A 199 -20.66 5.08 -0.79
CA GLU A 199 -19.75 4.87 0.34
C GLU A 199 -19.69 3.37 0.68
N LEU A 200 -18.47 2.83 0.74
CA LEU A 200 -18.19 1.45 1.12
C LEU A 200 -17.75 1.36 2.59
N ALA A 201 -16.98 2.35 3.05
CA ALA A 201 -16.54 2.50 4.42
C ALA A 201 -16.10 3.94 4.69
N SER A 202 -16.08 4.35 5.94
CA SER A 202 -15.55 5.64 6.37
C SER A 202 -14.93 5.56 7.75
N GLY A 203 -14.15 6.58 8.11
CA GLY A 203 -13.55 6.68 9.42
C GLY A 203 -12.71 7.93 9.58
N THR A 204 -11.88 7.92 10.62
CA THR A 204 -10.92 8.97 10.92
C THR A 204 -9.50 8.44 10.80
N LEU A 205 -8.60 9.31 10.39
CA LEU A 205 -7.18 9.07 10.30
C LEU A 205 -6.45 10.02 11.24
N ASP A 206 -5.74 9.48 12.23
CA ASP A 206 -4.87 10.24 13.11
C ASP A 206 -3.57 10.62 12.39
N ILE A 207 -3.35 11.93 12.21
CA ILE A 207 -2.17 12.47 11.52
C ILE A 207 -1.04 12.79 12.49
N ALA A 208 -1.36 13.11 13.75
CA ALA A 208 -0.35 13.42 14.76
C ALA A 208 0.71 12.31 14.94
N PRO A 209 0.36 11.01 15.01
CA PRO A 209 1.34 9.92 15.07
C PRO A 209 2.26 9.87 13.85
N LEU A 210 1.73 10.10 12.65
CA LEU A 210 2.51 10.09 11.40
C LEU A 210 3.52 11.25 11.38
N ARG A 211 3.14 12.44 11.83
CA ARG A 211 4.06 13.58 12.00
C ARG A 211 5.17 13.28 13.00
N ALA A 212 4.83 12.66 14.13
CA ALA A 212 5.80 12.27 15.14
C ALA A 212 6.81 11.25 14.58
N ALA A 213 6.35 10.29 13.77
CA ALA A 213 7.22 9.34 13.09
C ALA A 213 8.20 10.02 12.14
N VAL A 214 7.76 11.00 11.33
CA VAL A 214 8.64 11.78 10.45
C VAL A 214 9.66 12.60 11.24
N THR A 215 9.21 13.24 12.33
CA THR A 215 10.06 14.06 13.19
C THR A 215 11.15 13.25 13.89
N ALA A 216 10.92 11.95 14.12
CA ALA A 216 11.90 11.03 14.71
C ALA A 216 13.01 10.60 13.72
N LEU A 217 12.80 10.74 12.40
CA LEU A 217 13.73 10.21 11.39
C LEU A 217 15.17 10.71 11.53
N PRO A 218 15.46 12.00 11.78
CA PRO A 218 16.84 12.46 11.92
C PRO A 218 17.58 11.76 13.08
N ALA A 219 16.91 11.54 14.21
CA ALA A 219 17.50 10.86 15.36
C ALA A 219 17.77 9.38 15.05
N LEU A 220 16.79 8.69 14.44
CA LEU A 220 16.94 7.29 14.01
C LEU A 220 18.10 7.10 13.02
N ARG A 221 18.27 8.04 12.08
CA ARG A 221 19.42 8.02 11.15
C ARG A 221 20.75 8.19 11.86
N ALA A 222 20.83 9.09 12.85
CA ALA A 222 22.05 9.26 13.65
C ALA A 222 22.38 7.98 14.44
N MET A 223 21.36 7.31 15.01
CA MET A 223 21.52 6.02 15.69
C MET A 223 22.00 4.93 14.74
N LEU A 224 21.45 4.84 13.52
CA LEU A 224 21.93 3.90 12.51
C LEU A 224 23.38 4.20 12.13
N ALA A 225 23.71 5.45 11.81
CA ALA A 225 25.06 5.84 11.41
C ALA A 225 26.11 5.37 12.43
N ALA A 226 25.83 5.49 13.73
CA ALA A 226 26.71 5.02 14.80
C ALA A 226 26.93 3.49 14.84
N LYS A 227 25.97 2.69 14.35
CA LYS A 227 26.08 1.22 14.28
C LYS A 227 26.78 0.75 12.99
N THR A 228 26.71 1.56 11.94
CA THR A 228 27.09 1.13 10.57
C THR A 228 28.58 1.14 10.27
N SER A 229 29.43 1.65 11.17
CA SER A 229 30.89 1.60 11.00
C SER A 229 31.47 0.18 11.10
N ASP A 230 30.77 -0.72 11.79
CA ASP A 230 31.13 -2.14 11.92
C ASP A 230 29.86 -2.99 12.03
N PRO A 231 29.18 -3.27 10.91
CA PRO A 231 27.90 -3.98 10.92
C PRO A 231 28.04 -5.42 11.44
N LYS A 232 29.20 -6.07 11.25
CA LYS A 232 29.42 -7.45 11.71
C LYS A 232 29.44 -7.56 13.23
N ALA A 233 29.99 -6.56 13.92
CA ALA A 233 30.03 -6.53 15.37
C ALA A 233 28.78 -5.94 16.02
N ARG A 234 28.05 -5.06 15.32
CA ARG A 234 27.01 -4.20 15.92
C ARG A 234 25.58 -4.49 15.47
N CYS A 235 25.41 -5.38 14.49
CA CYS A 235 24.12 -5.64 13.86
C CYS A 235 23.80 -7.14 13.85
N THR A 236 22.52 -7.46 13.69
CA THR A 236 22.04 -8.84 13.79
C THR A 236 22.23 -9.54 12.46
N ARG A 237 22.88 -10.71 12.46
CA ARG A 237 22.96 -11.56 11.26
C ARG A 237 21.64 -12.30 11.08
N VAL A 238 20.99 -12.11 9.93
CA VAL A 238 19.68 -12.67 9.60
C VAL A 238 19.71 -13.35 8.24
N LEU A 239 18.85 -14.36 8.08
CA LEU A 239 18.61 -14.99 6.78
C LEU A 239 17.50 -14.20 6.09
N TRP A 240 17.80 -13.60 4.94
CA TRP A 240 16.91 -12.67 4.25
C TRP A 240 16.51 -13.21 2.87
N PRO A 241 15.22 -13.13 2.48
CA PRO A 241 14.80 -13.55 1.16
C PRO A 241 15.31 -12.58 0.08
N ASP A 242 15.94 -13.10 -0.96
CA ASP A 242 16.44 -12.33 -2.12
C ASP A 242 15.31 -11.79 -3.00
N THR A 243 14.08 -12.28 -2.80
CA THR A 243 12.87 -11.78 -3.44
C THR A 243 11.86 -11.36 -2.39
N ILE A 244 11.75 -10.05 -2.16
CA ILE A 244 10.61 -9.48 -1.44
C ILE A 244 9.47 -9.37 -2.45
N ARG A 245 8.44 -10.20 -2.32
CA ARG A 245 7.17 -9.96 -3.03
C ARG A 245 6.49 -8.79 -2.30
N TYR A 246 6.54 -7.60 -2.89
CA TYR A 246 5.73 -6.46 -2.45
C TYR A 246 4.27 -6.70 -2.78
#